data_AF-A0ABD3XPS9-F1
#
_entry.id   AF-A0ABD3XPS9-F1
#
_cell.length_a   1.000
_cell.length_b   1.000
_cell.length_c   1.000
_cell.angle_alpha   90.00
_cell.angle_beta   90.00
_cell.angle_gamma   90.00
#
_symmetry.space_group_name_H-M   'P 1'
#
loop_
_entity.id
_entity.type
_entity.pdbx_description
1 polymer ?
#
loop_
_entity_poly.entity_id
_entity_poly.type
_entity_poly.pdbx_seq_one_letter_code
_entity_poly.pdbx_strand_id
1 'polypeptide(L)'
;MPNHIGSRTYLKLAQEIAKLPHNSHWSLIFPYDYFLITALGQSLKLAQEIAKFPQQCMNVDRKFAYYSTFDAESWDAAMQYEFMNGMKVIQDEAVPGAASFVKGIGKHGSFNINKPSKL
;
A
#
# COMPACT_ATOMS: atom_id res chain seq x y z
N MET A 1 -26.50 8.56 24.61
CA MET A 1 -25.97 8.13 23.30
C MET A 1 -24.66 8.88 23.08
N PRO A 2 -23.48 8.26 23.16
CA PRO A 2 -22.22 9.00 23.00
C PRO A 2 -22.00 9.39 21.53
N ASN A 3 -21.55 10.63 21.34
CA ASN A 3 -21.49 11.33 20.07
C ASN A 3 -20.43 10.77 19.11
N HIS A 4 -20.76 10.72 17.82
CA HIS A 4 -19.88 10.42 16.70
C HIS A 4 -18.79 11.50 16.47
N ILE A 5 -17.86 11.67 17.42
CA ILE A 5 -16.57 12.40 17.22
C ILE A 5 -15.54 11.45 16.53
N GLY A 6 -16.07 10.50 15.74
CA GLY A 6 -15.42 9.25 15.36
C GLY A 6 -14.40 9.40 14.22
N SER A 7 -13.43 8.48 14.24
CA SER A 7 -12.43 8.22 13.20
C SER A 7 -11.27 9.21 13.09
N ARG A 8 -11.49 10.49 12.72
CA ARG A 8 -10.36 11.39 12.40
C ARG A 8 -9.48 11.72 13.59
N THR A 9 -10.04 11.88 14.78
CA THR A 9 -9.30 12.19 16.01
C THR A 9 -8.48 10.98 16.46
N TYR A 10 -9.05 9.78 16.38
CA TYR A 10 -8.36 8.52 16.70
C TYR A 10 -7.20 8.24 15.75
N LEU A 11 -7.35 8.52 14.45
CA LEU A 11 -6.28 8.34 13.48
C LEU A 11 -5.11 9.28 13.73
N LYS A 12 -5.39 10.56 14.05
CA LYS A 12 -4.35 11.53 14.43
C LYS A 12 -3.65 11.13 15.72
N LEU A 13 -4.41 10.68 16.72
CA LEU A 13 -3.87 10.20 18.00
C LEU A 13 -3.01 8.95 17.80
N ALA A 14 -3.46 7.98 16.99
CA ALA A 14 -2.73 6.76 16.70
C ALA A 14 -1.42 7.02 15.94
N GLN A 15 -1.43 7.97 14.99
CA GLN A 15 -0.22 8.41 14.30
C GLN A 15 0.78 9.07 15.24
N GLU A 16 0.31 9.86 16.22
CA GLU A 16 1.19 10.53 17.18
C GLU A 16 1.72 9.56 18.24
N ILE A 17 0.90 8.60 18.68
CA ILE A 17 1.34 7.51 19.56
C ILE A 17 2.37 6.62 18.86
N ALA A 18 2.21 6.33 17.56
CA ALA A 18 3.17 5.57 16.78
C ALA A 18 4.53 6.27 16.60
N LYS A 19 4.62 7.59 16.84
CA LYS A 19 5.87 8.37 16.85
C LYS A 19 6.53 8.45 18.23
N LEU A 20 5.83 8.08 19.30
CA LEU A 20 6.40 8.10 20.64
C LEU A 20 7.54 7.09 20.74
N PRO A 21 8.63 7.41 21.47
CA PRO A 21 9.71 6.45 21.70
C PRO A 21 9.15 5.21 22.38
N HIS A 22 9.70 4.05 22.02
CA HIS A 22 9.31 2.75 22.56
C HIS A 22 9.71 2.64 24.03
N ASN A 23 9.00 3.34 24.91
CA ASN A 23 9.21 3.27 26.34
C ASN A 23 8.54 2.01 26.86
N SER A 24 9.36 1.05 27.27
CA SER A 24 8.99 -0.27 27.82
C SER A 24 8.05 -0.23 29.04
N HIS A 25 7.75 0.96 29.56
CA HIS A 25 6.86 1.16 30.71
C HIS A 25 5.37 1.26 30.33
N TRP A 26 5.03 1.64 29.09
CA TRP A 26 3.63 1.80 28.65
C TRP A 26 2.90 0.47 28.46
N SER A 27 3.65 -0.59 28.16
CA SER A 27 3.13 -1.96 28.08
C SER A 27 2.63 -2.50 29.41
N LEU A 28 3.02 -1.90 30.55
CA LEU A 28 2.54 -2.30 31.88
C LEU A 28 1.19 -1.67 32.24
N ILE A 29 0.79 -0.58 31.59
CA ILE A 29 -0.40 0.20 31.94
C ILE A 29 -1.56 -0.11 30.97
N PHE A 30 -1.29 -0.30 29.68
CA PHE A 30 -2.31 -0.62 28.66
C PHE A 30 -1.79 -1.65 27.62
N PRO A 31 -1.63 -2.93 28.01
CA PRO A 31 -0.98 -3.95 27.18
C PRO A 31 -1.71 -4.24 25.84
N TYR A 32 -3.04 -4.13 25.80
CA TYR A 32 -3.82 -4.44 24.59
C TYR A 32 -3.97 -3.22 23.66
N ASP A 33 -4.06 -2.00 24.19
CA ASP A 33 -4.27 -0.80 23.38
C ASP A 33 -3.00 -0.40 22.62
N TYR A 34 -1.82 -0.63 23.20
CA TYR A 34 -0.55 -0.30 22.57
C TYR A 34 -0.26 -1.16 21.33
N PHE A 35 -0.58 -2.46 21.40
CA PHE A 35 -0.40 -3.38 20.27
C PHE A 35 -1.33 -3.00 19.10
N LEU A 36 -2.60 -2.71 19.37
CA LEU A 36 -3.57 -2.31 18.34
C LEU A 36 -3.18 -0.99 17.65
N ILE A 37 -2.73 0.00 18.42
CA ILE A 37 -2.30 1.29 17.87
C ILE A 37 -1.04 1.14 17.02
N THR A 38 -0.08 0.34 17.48
CA THR A 38 1.16 0.07 16.71
C THR A 38 0.85 -0.69 15.43
N ALA A 39 0.03 -1.74 15.50
CA ALA A 39 -0.39 -2.51 14.34
C ALA A 39 -1.13 -1.64 13.31
N LEU A 40 -2.03 -0.76 13.77
CA LEU A 40 -2.71 0.21 12.90
C LEU A 40 -1.72 1.19 12.26
N GLY A 41 -0.80 1.75 13.06
CA GLY A 41 0.23 2.68 12.58
C GLY A 41 1.11 2.05 11.50
N GLN A 42 1.58 0.82 11.70
CA GLN A 42 2.37 0.08 10.71
C GLN A 42 1.56 -0.28 9.46
N SER A 43 0.30 -0.70 9.63
CA SER A 43 -0.59 -1.00 8.51
C SER A 43 -0.88 0.22 7.64
N LEU A 44 -1.11 1.38 8.27
CA LEU A 44 -1.28 2.64 7.56
C LEU A 44 -0.01 3.07 6.84
N LYS A 45 1.15 2.93 7.48
CA LYS A 45 2.44 3.21 6.85
C LYS A 45 2.63 2.34 5.59
N LEU A 46 2.39 1.03 5.70
CA LEU A 46 2.49 0.12 4.56
C LEU A 46 1.49 0.49 3.45
N ALA A 47 0.24 0.79 3.81
CA ALA A 47 -0.77 1.21 2.84
C ALA A 47 -0.34 2.49 2.09
N GLN A 48 0.27 3.44 2.78
CA GLN A 48 0.81 4.66 2.17
C GLN A 48 1.98 4.37 1.23
N GLU A 49 2.85 3.42 1.56
CA GLU A 49 3.93 3.01 0.64
C GLU A 49 3.37 2.31 -0.60
N ILE A 50 2.40 1.41 -0.45
CA ILE A 50 1.74 0.73 -1.58
C ILE A 50 1.00 1.73 -2.48
N ALA A 51 0.38 2.77 -1.90
CA ALA A 51 -0.34 3.80 -2.64
C ALA A 51 0.55 4.67 -3.54
N LYS A 52 1.88 4.65 -3.36
CA LYS A 52 2.83 5.40 -4.21
C LYS A 52 3.11 4.72 -5.55
N PHE A 53 2.80 3.43 -5.68
CA PHE A 53 3.02 2.69 -6.92
C PHE A 53 1.96 3.02 -7.97
N PRO A 54 2.25 2.82 -9.27
CA PRO A 54 1.28 2.99 -10.35
C PRO A 54 0.07 2.09 -10.11
N GLN A 55 -1.10 2.71 -9.89
CA GLN A 55 -2.26 2.01 -9.35
C GLN A 55 -2.91 1.10 -10.38
N GLN A 56 -2.85 1.42 -11.68
CA GLN A 56 -3.44 0.56 -12.69
C GLN A 56 -2.62 -0.72 -12.85
N CYS A 57 -1.30 -0.63 -12.93
CA CYS A 57 -0.39 -1.78 -12.92
C CYS A 57 -0.63 -2.66 -11.69
N MET A 58 -0.57 -2.08 -10.48
CA MET A 58 -0.78 -2.84 -9.23
C MET A 58 -2.13 -3.56 -9.19
N ASN A 59 -3.19 -2.94 -9.71
CA ASN A 59 -4.52 -3.54 -9.75
C ASN A 59 -4.63 -4.67 -10.79
N VAL A 60 -3.96 -4.54 -11.94
CA VAL A 60 -3.90 -5.60 -12.96
C VAL A 60 -3.10 -6.79 -12.42
N ASP A 61 -1.93 -6.55 -11.84
CA ASP A 61 -1.07 -7.59 -11.27
C ASP A 61 -1.79 -8.35 -10.14
N ARG A 62 -2.50 -7.62 -9.27
CA ARG A 62 -3.32 -8.22 -8.21
C ARG A 62 -4.41 -9.13 -8.79
N LYS A 63 -5.14 -8.68 -9.81
CA LYS A 63 -6.21 -9.48 -10.45
C LYS A 63 -5.63 -10.74 -11.10
N PHE A 64 -4.51 -10.60 -11.81
CA PHE A 64 -3.82 -11.72 -12.40
C PHE A 64 -3.39 -12.74 -11.34
N ALA A 65 -2.76 -12.31 -10.24
CA ALA A 65 -2.32 -13.21 -9.18
C ALA A 65 -3.46 -14.04 -8.57
N TYR A 66 -4.66 -13.45 -8.40
CA TYR A 66 -5.84 -14.21 -7.98
C TYR A 66 -6.29 -15.19 -9.06
N TYR A 67 -6.45 -14.72 -10.30
CA TYR A 67 -6.90 -15.55 -11.41
C TYR A 67 -5.99 -16.75 -11.65
N SER A 68 -4.68 -16.53 -11.74
CA SER A 68 -3.69 -17.59 -12.01
C SER A 68 -3.62 -18.65 -10.91
N THR A 69 -3.90 -18.26 -9.66
CA THR A 69 -3.78 -19.15 -8.50
C THR A 69 -5.03 -19.97 -8.26
N PHE A 70 -6.22 -19.39 -8.51
CA PHE A 70 -7.48 -19.98 -8.08
C PHE A 70 -8.46 -20.30 -9.21
N ASP A 71 -8.41 -19.58 -10.33
CA ASP A 71 -9.47 -19.61 -11.35
C ASP A 71 -9.01 -20.14 -12.71
N ALA A 72 -7.70 -20.09 -13.00
CA ALA A 72 -7.17 -20.49 -14.30
C ALA A 72 -7.27 -22.00 -14.51
N GLU A 73 -7.90 -22.41 -15.60
CA GLU A 73 -8.07 -23.82 -15.99
C GLU A 73 -6.76 -24.45 -16.48
N SER A 74 -5.84 -23.61 -16.99
CA SER A 74 -4.54 -24.02 -17.49
C SER A 74 -3.53 -22.88 -17.41
N TRP A 75 -2.25 -23.23 -17.56
CA TRP A 75 -1.18 -22.24 -17.63
C TRP A 75 -1.33 -21.28 -18.82
N ASP A 76 -1.73 -21.79 -19.99
CA ASP A 76 -1.96 -20.96 -21.18
C ASP A 76 -3.10 -19.95 -20.96
N ALA A 77 -4.18 -20.35 -20.28
CA ALA A 77 -5.28 -19.46 -19.94
C ALA A 77 -4.83 -18.36 -18.95
N ALA A 78 -4.03 -18.71 -17.94
CA ALA A 78 -3.42 -17.75 -17.03
C ALA A 78 -2.56 -16.72 -17.78
N MET A 79 -1.67 -17.18 -18.67
CA MET A 79 -0.77 -16.33 -19.43
C MET A 79 -1.52 -15.43 -20.42
N GLN A 80 -2.56 -15.96 -21.09
CA GLN A 80 -3.40 -15.16 -21.99
C GLN A 80 -4.14 -14.06 -21.22
N TYR A 81 -4.65 -14.37 -20.01
CA TYR A 81 -5.29 -13.38 -19.16
C TYR A 81 -4.32 -12.28 -18.72
N GLU A 82 -3.10 -12.65 -18.30
CA GLU A 82 -2.04 -11.71 -17.95
C GLU A 82 -1.75 -10.76 -19.11
N PHE A 83 -1.50 -11.31 -20.30
CA PHE A 83 -1.16 -10.55 -21.48
C PHE A 83 -2.27 -9.57 -21.87
N MET A 84 -3.51 -10.05 -22.01
CA MET A 84 -4.62 -9.21 -22.45
C MET A 84 -4.94 -8.05 -21.50
N ASN A 85 -4.73 -8.24 -20.19
CA ASN A 85 -4.99 -7.20 -19.20
C ASN A 85 -3.77 -6.29 -18.97
N GLY A 86 -2.56 -6.85 -18.98
CA GLY A 86 -1.30 -6.13 -18.83
C GLY A 86 -1.04 -5.16 -19.99
N MET A 87 -1.37 -5.55 -21.23
CA MET A 87 -1.19 -4.68 -22.41
C MET A 87 -1.91 -3.33 -22.29
N LYS A 88 -3.02 -3.26 -21.54
CA LYS A 88 -3.82 -2.04 -21.39
C LYS A 88 -3.13 -0.95 -20.56
N VAL A 89 -2.20 -1.32 -19.68
CA VAL A 89 -1.53 -0.37 -18.76
C VAL A 89 -0.13 0.04 -19.23
N ILE A 90 0.36 -0.55 -20.34
CA ILE A 90 1.73 -0.33 -20.81
C ILE A 90 1.96 1.14 -21.19
N GLN A 91 1.07 1.72 -21.99
CA GLN A 91 1.26 3.08 -22.49
C GLN A 91 1.12 4.13 -21.38
N ASP A 92 0.18 3.91 -20.46
CA ASP A 92 -0.20 4.91 -19.46
C ASP A 92 0.76 4.93 -18.25
N GLU A 93 1.19 3.77 -17.76
CA GLU A 93 1.99 3.67 -16.54
C GLU A 93 3.36 3.02 -16.76
N ALA A 94 3.45 1.92 -17.53
CA ALA A 94 4.69 1.15 -17.62
C ALA A 94 5.80 1.89 -18.39
N VAL A 95 5.50 2.49 -19.54
CA VAL A 95 6.49 3.22 -20.36
C VAL A 95 7.03 4.47 -19.62
N PRO A 96 6.19 5.35 -19.05
CA PRO A 96 6.68 6.47 -18.22
C PRO A 96 7.46 6.01 -16.98
N GLY A 97 7.02 4.91 -16.35
CA GLY A 97 7.71 4.29 -15.22
C GLY A 97 9.12 3.81 -15.59
N ALA A 98 9.25 3.09 -16.71
CA ALA A 98 10.53 2.63 -17.22
C ALA A 98 11.46 3.80 -17.58
N ALA A 99 10.94 4.85 -18.22
CA ALA A 99 11.72 6.06 -18.51
C ALA A 99 12.22 6.74 -17.23
N SER A 100 11.40 6.79 -16.18
CA SER A 100 11.77 7.33 -14.86
C SER A 100 12.83 6.45 -14.17
N PHE A 101 12.71 5.14 -14.30
CA PHE A 101 13.69 4.18 -13.78
C PHE A 101 15.07 4.34 -14.42
N VAL A 102 15.13 4.51 -15.74
CA VAL A 102 16.39 4.80 -16.44
C VAL A 102 17.03 6.08 -15.90
N LYS A 103 16.23 7.12 -15.63
CA LYS A 103 16.67 8.39 -15.02
C LYS A 103 17.06 8.28 -13.53
N GLY A 104 16.91 7.10 -12.92
CA GLY A 104 17.36 6.81 -11.56
C GLY A 104 16.27 6.79 -10.48
N ILE A 105 15.02 7.14 -10.83
CA ILE A 105 13.89 7.08 -9.89
C ILE A 105 13.54 5.61 -9.63
N GLY A 106 13.41 5.21 -8.36
CA GLY A 106 13.13 3.83 -7.96
C GLY A 106 14.37 2.93 -7.85
N LYS A 107 15.57 3.41 -8.20
CA LYS A 107 16.82 2.71 -7.88
C LYS A 107 17.09 2.78 -6.38
N HIS A 108 17.65 1.72 -5.81
CA HIS A 108 17.97 1.63 -4.38
C HIS A 108 16.78 1.91 -3.45
N GLY A 109 15.55 1.65 -3.90
CA GLY A 109 14.33 1.88 -3.11
C GLY A 109 13.88 3.34 -3.01
N SER A 110 14.45 4.25 -3.81
CA SER A 110 14.11 5.68 -3.76
C SER A 110 12.93 6.01 -4.69
N PHE A 111 11.71 5.90 -4.17
CA PHE A 111 10.47 6.14 -4.93
C PHE A 111 9.83 7.49 -4.61
N ASN A 112 10.47 8.61 -4.99
CA ASN A 112 9.83 9.93 -4.96
C ASN A 112 8.93 10.12 -6.21
N ILE A 113 7.89 9.28 -6.34
CA ILE A 113 7.08 9.20 -7.57
C ILE A 113 5.99 10.29 -7.63
N ASN A 114 5.47 10.78 -6.49
CA ASN A 114 4.69 12.03 -6.41
C ASN A 114 4.36 12.39 -4.94
N LYS A 115 4.07 13.67 -4.66
CA LYS A 115 3.52 14.12 -3.38
C LYS A 115 2.06 13.63 -3.26
N PRO A 116 1.63 13.08 -2.11
CA PRO A 116 0.21 12.76 -1.93
C PRO A 116 -0.61 14.06 -2.05
N SER A 117 -1.68 14.02 -2.86
CA SER A 117 -2.70 15.05 -2.86
C SER A 117 -3.23 15.20 -1.44
N LYS A 118 -3.24 16.44 -0.92
CA LYS A 118 -3.76 16.76 0.42
C LYS A 118 -5.17 16.18 0.55
N LEU A 119 -5.32 15.20 1.45
CA LEU A 119 -6.61 14.76 1.99
C LEU A 119 -7.09 15.73 3.08
#